data_AF-A0A653Y1K3-F1
#
_entry.id   AF-A0A653Y1K3-F1
#
_cell.length_a   1.000
_cell.length_b   1.000
_cell.length_c   1.000
_cell.angle_alpha   90.00
_cell.angle_beta   90.00
_cell.angle_gamma   90.00
#
_symmetry.space_group_name_H-M   'P 1'
#
loop_
_entity.id
_entity.type
_entity.pdbx_description
1 polymer ?
#
loop_
_entity_poly.entity_id
_entity_poly.type
_entity_poly.pdbx_seq_one_letter_code
_entity_poly.pdbx_strand_id
1 'polypeptide(L)' 'MSSGVPLGTFHCVETRDAVARTRDGWPYFAANSRGVTADGQPLFEIQFGDGQWMLAVLADLSS' A
#
# COMPACT_ATOMS: atom_id res chain seq x y z
N MET A 1 -2.80 1.51 -16.89
CA MET A 1 -4.00 1.29 -16.07
C MET A 1 -3.95 -0.14 -15.56
N SER A 2 -3.97 -0.33 -14.26
CA SER A 2 -3.98 -1.63 -13.61
C SER A 2 -5.37 -2.25 -13.80
N SER A 3 -5.57 -3.00 -14.89
CA SER A 3 -6.85 -3.64 -15.22
C SER A 3 -6.89 -5.05 -14.63
N GLY A 4 -7.35 -5.19 -13.38
CA GLY A 4 -7.42 -6.50 -12.71
C GLY A 4 -8.33 -6.50 -11.47
N VAL A 5 -8.47 -7.68 -10.85
CA VAL A 5 -9.10 -7.83 -9.52
C VAL A 5 -8.16 -7.21 -8.47
N PRO A 6 -8.66 -6.37 -7.55
CA PRO A 6 -7.82 -5.80 -6.50
C PRO A 6 -7.21 -6.91 -5.64
N LEU A 7 -5.93 -6.73 -5.28
CA LEU A 7 -5.21 -7.63 -4.39
C LEU A 7 -5.59 -7.40 -2.92
N GLY A 8 -6.15 -6.22 -2.61
CA GLY A 8 -6.58 -5.84 -1.28
C GLY A 8 -6.89 -4.35 -1.18
N THR A 9 -7.03 -3.88 0.05
CA THR A 9 -7.29 -2.48 0.41
C THR A 9 -6.13 -1.92 1.24
N PHE A 10 -5.73 -0.69 0.92
CA PHE A 10 -4.77 0.06 1.71
C PHE A 10 -5.49 0.82 2.84
N HIS A 11 -4.92 0.76 4.04
CA HIS A 11 -5.37 1.45 5.23
C HIS A 11 -4.23 2.29 5.79
N CYS A 12 -4.48 3.57 6.04
CA CYS A 12 -3.50 4.53 6.53
C CYS A 12 -3.29 4.39 8.06
N VAL A 13 -2.78 3.25 8.52
CA VAL A 13 -2.63 2.93 9.96
C VAL A 13 -1.30 3.49 10.49
N GLU A 14 -0.20 3.11 9.86
CA GLU A 14 1.16 3.43 10.30
C GLU A 14 1.82 4.49 9.42
N THR A 15 1.52 4.49 8.12
CA THR A 15 1.99 5.53 7.19
C THR A 15 1.28 6.86 7.48
N ARG A 16 1.88 7.74 8.29
CA ARG A 16 1.26 8.99 8.77
C ARG A 16 1.47 10.23 7.89
N ASP A 17 1.80 10.06 6.61
CA ASP A 17 1.93 11.20 5.71
C ASP A 17 0.56 11.69 5.19
N ALA A 18 0.50 12.94 4.74
CA ALA A 18 -0.76 13.56 4.30
C ALA A 18 -1.32 12.91 3.03
N VAL A 19 -0.46 12.28 2.21
CA VAL A 19 -0.85 11.64 0.94
C VAL A 19 -1.49 10.28 1.23
N ALA A 20 -0.94 9.50 2.15
CA ALA A 20 -1.44 8.21 2.59
C ALA A 20 -2.87 8.33 3.14
N ARG A 21 -3.17 9.40 3.90
CA ARG A 21 -4.54 9.67 4.39
C ARG A 21 -5.56 9.83 3.26
N THR A 22 -5.16 10.42 2.13
CA THR A 22 -6.07 10.57 0.97
C THR A 22 -6.34 9.25 0.25
N ARG A 23 -5.49 8.24 0.50
CA ARG A 23 -5.56 6.89 -0.08
C ARG A 23 -6.16 5.85 0.86
N ASP A 24 -6.50 6.24 2.09
CA ASP A 24 -7.15 5.34 3.03
C ASP A 24 -8.42 4.73 2.42
N GLY A 25 -8.54 3.41 2.46
CA GLY A 25 -9.62 2.64 1.86
C GLY A 25 -9.49 2.39 0.35
N TRP A 26 -8.41 2.84 -0.31
CA TRP A 26 -8.23 2.61 -1.74
C TRP A 26 -7.79 1.17 -2.04
N PRO A 27 -8.31 0.57 -3.12
CA PRO A 27 -7.84 -0.74 -3.57
C PRO A 27 -6.44 -0.65 -4.19
N TYR A 28 -5.59 -1.62 -3.88
CA TYR A 28 -4.31 -1.82 -4.57
C TYR A 28 -4.35 -3.06 -5.47
N PHE A 29 -3.58 -3.03 -6.55
CA PHE A 29 -3.61 -4.02 -7.64
C PHE A 29 -2.26 -4.66 -7.92
N ALA A 30 -1.18 -4.11 -7.37
CA ALA A 30 0.14 -4.73 -7.36
C ALA A 30 0.80 -4.48 -6.01
N ALA A 31 1.66 -5.39 -5.56
CA ALA A 31 2.44 -5.27 -4.35
C ALA A 31 3.82 -5.94 -4.54
N ASN A 32 4.89 -5.18 -4.36
CA ASN A 32 6.27 -5.66 -4.45
C ASN A 32 6.93 -5.57 -3.08
N SER A 33 7.55 -6.65 -2.60
CA SER A 33 8.35 -6.57 -1.37
C SER A 33 9.60 -5.71 -1.58
N ARG A 34 9.85 -4.76 -0.67
CA ARG A 34 11.00 -3.85 -0.69
C ARG A 34 11.96 -4.09 0.49
N GLY A 35 11.73 -5.14 1.28
CA GLY A 35 12.53 -5.49 2.45
C GLY A 35 11.78 -5.22 3.74
N VAL A 36 12.47 -4.60 4.71
CA VAL A 36 11.92 -4.30 6.03
C VAL A 36 12.22 -2.85 6.44
N THR A 37 11.37 -2.27 7.29
CA THR A 37 11.60 -0.97 7.93
C THR A 37 12.71 -1.07 9.00
N ALA A 38 13.12 0.08 9.55
CA ALA A 38 14.11 0.11 10.63
C ALA A 38 13.67 -0.70 11.88
N ASP A 39 12.36 -0.79 12.11
CA ASP A 39 11.75 -1.55 13.22
C ASP A 39 11.49 -3.03 12.85
N GLY A 40 11.97 -3.47 11.68
CA GLY A 40 11.89 -4.86 11.22
C GLY A 40 10.55 -5.26 10.61
N GLN A 41 9.64 -4.32 10.34
CA GLN A 41 8.37 -4.63 9.71
C GLN A 41 8.51 -4.83 8.20
N PRO A 42 7.79 -5.78 7.58
CA PRO A 42 7.79 -5.95 6.13
C PRO A 42 7.30 -4.68 5.41
N LEU A 43 8.09 -4.23 4.43
CA LEU A 43 7.80 -3.05 3.62
C LEU A 43 7.43 -3.49 2.19
N PHE A 44 6.33 -2.95 1.68
CA PHE A 44 5.83 -3.22 0.35
C PHE A 44 5.71 -1.91 -0.44
N GLU A 45 5.90 -2.00 -1.75
CA GLU A 45 5.52 -0.96 -2.70
C GLU A 45 4.25 -1.42 -3.41
N ILE A 46 3.15 -0.73 -3.16
CA ILE A 46 1.83 -1.05 -3.71
C ILE A 46 1.47 -0.10 -4.84
N GLN A 47 0.71 -0.60 -5.82
CA GLN A 47 0.17 0.22 -6.91
C GLN A 47 -1.35 0.34 -6.81
N PHE A 48 -1.85 1.58 -6.90
CA PHE A 48 -3.27 1.88 -6.97
C PHE A 48 -3.81 1.79 -8.41
N GLY A 49 -5.14 1.89 -8.56
CA GLY A 49 -5.80 1.85 -9.87
C GLY A 49 -5.47 3.03 -10.79
N ASP A 50 -5.06 4.17 -10.22
CA ASP A 50 -4.57 5.35 -10.94
C ASP A 50 -3.13 5.19 -11.45
N GLY A 51 -2.47 4.08 -11.12
CA GLY A 51 -1.09 3.78 -11.49
C GLY A 51 -0.04 4.38 -10.57
N GLN A 52 -0.43 5.14 -9.54
CA GLN A 52 0.51 5.66 -8.55
C GLN A 52 0.98 4.55 -7.61
N TRP A 53 2.26 4.65 -7.23
CA TRP A 53 2.90 3.72 -6.31
C TRP A 53 3.12 4.37 -4.95
N MET A 54 3.04 3.57 -3.90
CA MET A 54 3.24 4.02 -2.53
C MET A 54 3.88 2.93 -1.69
N LEU A 55 4.69 3.32 -0.72
CA LEU A 55 5.21 2.41 0.28
C LEU A 55 4.16 2.18 1.37
N ALA A 56 3.97 0.94 1.76
CA ALA A 56 3.04 0.52 2.81
C ALA A 56 3.69 -0.61 3.62
N VAL A 57 3.47 -0.61 4.92
CA VAL A 57 3.83 -1.75 5.77
C VAL A 57 2.70 -2.79 5.76
N LEU A 58 2.98 -4.00 6.23
CA LEU A 58 1.95 -5.05 6.26
C LEU A 58 0.70 -4.64 7.05
N ALA A 59 0.86 -3.85 8.12
CA ALA A 59 -0.26 -3.38 8.94
C ALA A 59 -1.22 -2.44 8.18
N ASP A 60 -0.75 -1.83 7.09
CA ASP A 60 -1.52 -0.95 6.23
C ASP A 60 -2.26 -1.71 5.12
N LEU A 61 -2.14 -3.05 5.03
CA LEU A 61 -2.70 -3.85 3.92
C LEU A 61 -3.67 -4.91 4.42
N SER A 62 -4.84 -5.01 3.78
CA SER A 62 -5.81 -6.08 4.02
C SER A 62 -6.22 -6.78 2.72
N SER A 63 -6.34 -8.11 2.74
CA SER A 63 -6.82 -8.96 1.64
C SER A 63 -8.33 -9.18 1.68
#